data_AF-A0A2N6VJZ4-F1
#
_entry.id   AF-A0A2N6VJZ4-F1
#
_cell.length_a   1.000
_cell.length_b   1.000
_cell.length_c   1.000
_cell.angle_alpha   90.00
_cell.angle_beta   90.00
_cell.angle_gamma   90.00
#
_symmetry.space_group_name_H-M   'P 1'
#
loop_
_entity.id
_entity.type
_entity.pdbx_description
1 polymer ?
#
loop_
_entity_poly.entity_id
_entity_poly.type
_entity_poly.pdbx_seq_one_letter_code
_entity_poly.pdbx_strand_id
1 'polypeptide(L)'
;MTRPALLTWRFGAAVVLTAALVVASLFVGVFDIFGEGGAEMFAITRIPRTIALVLSGAAMAMCGLVMQLMTQNRFVEPTTTGTTEWAGLGLLLTMIIAPDSGLL
;
A
#
# COMPACT_ATOMS: atom_id res chain seq x y z
N MET A 1 -11.50 -34.86 -2.33
CA MET A 1 -11.09 -33.48 -1.96
C MET A 1 -10.60 -32.75 -3.22
N THR A 2 -11.54 -32.23 -4.01
CA THR A 2 -11.23 -31.43 -5.21
C THR A 2 -10.88 -30.01 -4.77
N ARG A 3 -9.61 -29.60 -4.91
CA ARG A 3 -9.21 -28.21 -4.71
C ARG A 3 -10.00 -27.36 -5.70
N PRO A 4 -10.87 -26.42 -5.28
CA PRO A 4 -11.51 -25.52 -6.21
C PRO A 4 -10.38 -24.77 -6.95
N ALA A 5 -10.53 -24.60 -8.26
CA ALA A 5 -9.55 -23.89 -9.06
C ALA A 5 -9.34 -22.50 -8.44
N LEU A 6 -8.15 -22.26 -7.89
CA LEU A 6 -7.77 -20.99 -7.27
C LEU A 6 -7.96 -19.82 -8.25
N LEU A 7 -7.83 -20.12 -9.54
CA LEU A 7 -8.07 -19.22 -10.66
C LEU A 7 -9.53 -19.28 -11.13
N THR A 8 -10.46 -18.93 -10.23
CA THR A 8 -11.85 -18.73 -10.62
C THR A 8 -11.95 -17.47 -11.48
N TRP A 9 -12.84 -17.44 -12.48
CA TRP A 9 -13.08 -16.25 -13.33
C TRP A 9 -13.28 -14.96 -12.51
N ARG A 10 -13.95 -15.08 -11.34
CA ARG A 10 -14.16 -13.99 -10.38
C ARG A 10 -12.86 -13.38 -9.85
N PHE A 11 -11.86 -14.22 -9.58
CA PHE A 11 -10.54 -13.76 -9.12
C PHE A 11 -9.81 -13.04 -10.25
N GLY A 12 -9.85 -13.59 -11.47
CA GLY A 12 -9.29 -12.91 -12.65
C GLY A 12 -9.93 -11.54 -12.89
N ALA A 13 -11.26 -11.45 -12.80
CA ALA A 13 -11.99 -10.18 -12.92
C ALA A 13 -11.58 -9.17 -11.85
N ALA A 14 -11.39 -9.60 -10.60
CA ALA A 14 -10.95 -8.73 -9.52
C ALA A 14 -9.53 -8.18 -9.77
N VAL A 15 -8.58 -9.02 -10.21
CA VAL A 15 -7.22 -8.60 -10.55
C VAL A 15 -7.22 -7.58 -11.69
N VAL A 16 -7.99 -7.83 -12.74
CA VAL A 16 -8.11 -6.91 -13.89
C VAL A 16 -8.71 -5.58 -13.45
N LEU A 17 -9.76 -5.59 -12.63
CA LEU A 17 -10.36 -4.38 -12.08
C LEU A 17 -9.35 -3.58 -11.24
N THR A 18 -8.62 -4.24 -10.34
CA THR A 18 -7.59 -3.58 -9.53
C THR A 18 -6.48 -2.98 -10.39
N ALA A 19 -6.00 -3.71 -11.40
CA ALA A 19 -5.00 -3.20 -12.33
C ALA A 19 -5.52 -1.97 -13.11
N ALA A 20 -6.77 -2.02 -13.58
CA ALA A 20 -7.41 -0.89 -14.24
C ALA A 20 -7.53 0.34 -13.31
N LEU A 21 -7.87 0.14 -12.04
CA LEU A 21 -7.92 1.21 -11.04
C LEU A 21 -6.54 1.79 -10.72
N VAL A 22 -5.49 0.96 -10.68
CA VAL A 22 -4.10 1.44 -10.51
C VAL A 22 -3.69 2.32 -11.69
N VAL A 23 -4.02 1.90 -12.91
CA VAL A 23 -3.76 2.69 -14.12
C VAL A 23 -4.58 3.98 -14.10
N ALA A 24 -5.87 3.93 -13.79
CA ALA A 24 -6.72 5.11 -13.68
C ALA A 24 -6.21 6.09 -12.62
N SER A 25 -5.70 5.60 -11.48
CA SER A 25 -5.15 6.41 -10.39
C SER A 25 -3.98 7.29 -10.83
N LEU A 26 -3.15 6.83 -11.78
CA LEU A 26 -2.06 7.64 -12.34
C LEU A 26 -2.58 8.90 -13.08
N PHE A 27 -3.78 8.80 -13.67
CA PHE A 27 -4.42 9.89 -14.41
C PHE A 27 -5.26 10.81 -13.51
N VAL A 28 -5.61 10.40 -12.28
CA VAL A 28 -6.32 11.26 -11.32
C VAL A 28 -5.32 12.24 -10.68
N GLY A 29 -5.24 13.47 -11.19
CA GLY A 29 -4.41 14.52 -10.61
C GLY A 29 -4.75 15.90 -11.15
N VAL A 30 -4.56 16.92 -10.30
CA VAL A 30 -4.90 18.34 -10.57
C VAL A 30 -4.00 18.97 -11.65
N PHE A 31 -2.81 18.41 -11.89
CA PHE A 31 -1.88 18.93 -12.88
C PHE A 31 -2.20 18.41 -14.27
N ASP A 32 -2.38 19.36 -15.19
CA ASP A 32 -2.62 19.13 -16.60
C ASP A 32 -1.40 18.43 -17.22
N ILE A 33 -1.62 17.24 -17.77
CA ILE A 33 -0.56 16.38 -18.32
C ILE A 33 0.00 16.99 -19.62
N PHE A 34 -0.69 17.98 -20.19
CA PHE A 34 -0.34 18.69 -21.43
C PHE A 34 0.33 20.06 -21.21
N GLY A 35 0.59 20.50 -19.97
CA GLY A 35 1.35 21.71 -19.67
C GLY A 35 2.86 21.48 -19.59
N GLU A 36 3.68 22.50 -19.90
CA GLU A 36 5.14 22.45 -19.72
C GLU A 36 5.50 22.05 -18.28
N GLY A 37 6.18 20.90 -18.11
CA GLY A 37 6.57 20.33 -16.81
C GLY A 37 5.68 19.22 -16.25
N GLY A 38 4.53 18.92 -16.87
CA GLY A 38 3.60 17.88 -16.40
C GLY A 38 4.17 16.45 -16.42
N ALA A 39 4.98 16.12 -17.42
CA ALA A 39 5.61 14.81 -17.57
C ALA A 39 6.71 14.54 -16.53
N GLU A 40 7.46 15.57 -16.15
CA GLU A 40 8.53 15.46 -15.14
C GLU A 40 7.93 15.30 -13.74
N MET A 41 6.90 16.09 -13.40
CA MET A 41 6.18 15.96 -12.14
C MET A 41 5.45 14.60 -12.01
N PHE A 42 4.95 14.06 -13.14
CA PHE A 42 4.37 12.73 -13.19
C PHE A 42 5.39 11.64 -12.84
N ALA A 43 6.59 11.73 -13.41
CA ALA A 43 7.67 10.76 -13.17
C ALA A 43 8.24 10.84 -11.74
N ILE A 44 8.39 12.05 -11.18
CA ILE A 44 9.00 12.27 -9.86
C ILE A 44 8.07 11.90 -8.71
N THR A 45 6.74 12.09 -8.85
CA THR A 45 5.82 11.97 -7.71
C THR A 45 4.78 10.86 -7.84
N ARG A 46 4.14 10.71 -9.01
CA ARG A 46 2.98 9.82 -9.16
C ARG A 46 3.40 8.36 -9.29
N ILE A 47 4.42 8.09 -10.11
CA ILE A 47 4.97 6.73 -10.26
C ILE A 47 5.49 6.18 -8.93
N PRO A 48 6.42 6.85 -8.22
CA PRO A 48 6.92 6.32 -6.95
C PRO A 48 5.84 6.20 -5.88
N ARG A 49 4.88 7.15 -5.82
CA ARG A 49 3.77 7.09 -4.86
C ARG A 49 2.84 5.91 -5.11
N THR A 50 2.46 5.65 -6.36
CA THR A 50 1.59 4.52 -6.70
C THR A 50 2.27 3.19 -6.40
N ILE A 51 3.56 3.06 -6.74
CA ILE A 51 4.36 1.89 -6.39
C ILE A 51 4.41 1.69 -4.86
N ALA A 52 4.71 2.74 -4.10
CA ALA A 52 4.77 2.68 -2.63
C ALA A 52 3.43 2.25 -2.01
N LEU A 53 2.30 2.76 -2.51
CA LEU A 53 0.97 2.39 -2.03
C LEU A 53 0.63 0.92 -2.34
N VAL A 54 0.93 0.44 -3.55
CA VAL A 54 0.70 -0.95 -3.94
C VAL A 54 1.55 -1.90 -3.10
N LEU A 55 2.84 -1.60 -2.93
CA LEU A 55 3.75 -2.39 -2.11
C LEU A 55 3.33 -2.41 -0.63
N SER A 56 2.93 -1.25 -0.10
CA SER A 56 2.40 -1.15 1.27
C SER A 56 1.13 -1.98 1.45
N GLY A 57 0.17 -1.91 0.53
CA GLY A 57 -1.03 -2.73 0.55
C GLY A 57 -0.74 -4.23 0.48
N ALA A 58 0.20 -4.64 -0.37
CA ALA A 58 0.63 -6.03 -0.47
C ALA A 58 1.29 -6.52 0.83
N ALA A 59 2.17 -5.71 1.43
CA ALA A 59 2.80 -6.02 2.71
C ALA A 59 1.75 -6.14 3.82
N MET A 60 0.77 -5.24 3.89
CA MET A 60 -0.30 -5.28 4.90
C MET A 60 -1.19 -6.52 4.75
N ALA A 61 -1.53 -6.92 3.52
CA ALA A 61 -2.28 -8.16 3.28
C ALA A 61 -1.51 -9.40 3.76
N MET A 62 -0.20 -9.45 3.49
CA MET A 62 0.68 -10.53 3.96
C MET A 62 0.81 -10.54 5.48
N CYS A 63 1.02 -9.38 6.11
CA CYS A 63 1.05 -9.26 7.57
C CYS A 63 -0.26 -9.74 8.21
N GLY A 64 -1.42 -9.38 7.64
CA GLY A 64 -2.72 -9.89 8.08
C GLY A 64 -2.80 -11.40 8.04
N LEU A 65 -2.40 -12.02 6.92
CA LEU A 65 -2.39 -13.48 6.78
C LEU A 65 -1.45 -14.14 7.80
N VAL A 66 -0.23 -13.63 7.97
CA VAL A 66 0.74 -14.15 8.93
C VAL A 66 0.20 -14.06 10.36
N MET A 67 -0.41 -12.93 10.73
CA MET A 67 -1.02 -12.75 12.04
C MET A 67 -2.18 -13.70 12.30
N GLN A 68 -3.04 -13.91 11.29
CA GLN A 68 -4.12 -14.90 11.35
C GLN A 68 -3.57 -16.32 11.56
N LEU A 69 -2.44 -16.66 10.93
CA LEU A 69 -1.78 -17.96 11.11
C LEU A 69 -1.10 -18.10 12.47
N MET A 70 -0.43 -17.07 12.99
CA MET A 70 0.21 -17.16 14.31
C MET A 70 -0.81 -17.23 15.44
N THR A 71 -1.86 -16.42 15.37
CA THR A 71 -2.89 -16.36 16.42
C THR A 71 -3.99 -17.40 16.25
N GLN A 72 -4.01 -18.10 15.11
CA GLN A 72 -5.09 -19.02 14.72
C GLN A 72 -6.48 -18.35 14.78
N ASN A 73 -6.54 -17.03 14.59
CA ASN A 73 -7.75 -16.24 14.70
C ASN A 73 -7.95 -15.38 13.46
N ARG A 74 -8.99 -15.70 12.69
CA ARG A 74 -9.38 -14.96 11.47
C ARG A 74 -9.84 -13.52 11.72
N PHE A 75 -10.09 -13.14 12.96
CA PHE A 75 -10.51 -11.79 13.36
C PHE A 75 -9.34 -10.95 13.88
N VAL A 76 -8.12 -11.51 13.92
CA VAL A 76 -6.92 -10.76 14.27
C VAL A 76 -6.37 -10.04 13.05
N GLU A 77 -6.01 -8.79 13.26
CA GLU A 77 -5.28 -7.95 12.32
C GLU A 77 -4.01 -7.41 13.01
N PRO A 78 -2.88 -7.18 12.32
CA PRO A 78 -1.69 -6.57 12.92
C PRO A 78 -1.97 -5.30 13.73
N THR A 79 -2.95 -4.49 13.31
CA THR A 79 -3.42 -3.30 14.04
C THR A 79 -3.93 -3.62 15.45
N THR A 80 -4.53 -4.79 15.67
CA THR A 80 -5.05 -5.24 16.98
C THR A 80 -3.95 -5.70 17.95
N THR A 81 -2.75 -5.97 17.45
CA THR A 81 -1.59 -6.38 18.28
C THR A 81 -0.71 -5.18 18.66
N GLY A 82 -1.16 -3.94 18.37
CA GLY A 82 -0.48 -2.71 18.76
C GLY A 82 0.72 -2.33 17.87
N THR A 83 0.97 -3.03 16.76
CA THR A 83 2.15 -2.77 15.91
C THR A 83 2.14 -1.36 15.32
N THR A 84 0.97 -0.83 15.00
CA THR A 84 0.80 0.54 14.47
C THR A 84 1.11 1.59 15.54
N GLU A 85 0.73 1.34 16.79
CA GLU A 85 1.00 2.25 17.91
C GLU A 85 2.50 2.33 18.20
N TRP A 86 3.20 1.19 18.18
CA TRP A 86 4.66 1.15 18.31
C TRP A 86 5.39 1.87 17.16
N ALA A 87 4.93 1.72 15.91
CA ALA A 87 5.47 2.47 14.78
C ALA A 87 5.26 3.99 14.94
N GLY A 88 4.08 4.40 15.43
CA GLY A 88 3.79 5.78 15.76
C GLY A 88 4.70 6.34 16.87
N LEU A 89 4.89 5.58 17.95
CA LEU A 89 5.83 5.94 19.01
C LEU A 89 7.26 6.08 18.50
N GLY A 90 7.72 5.18 17.62
CA GLY A 90 9.04 5.28 17.00
C GLY A 90 9.21 6.55 16.16
N LEU A 91 8.19 6.92 15.37
CA LEU A 91 8.17 8.17 14.62
C LEU A 91 8.21 9.39 15.55
N LEU A 92 7.40 9.40 16.61
CA LEU A 92 7.38 10.48 17.59
C LEU A 92 8.72 10.62 18.32
N LEU A 93 9.31 9.51 18.76
CA LEU A 93 10.63 9.50 19.38
C LEU A 93 11.70 10.05 18.43
N THR A 94 11.65 9.68 17.16
CA THR A 94 12.58 10.21 16.14
C THR A 94 12.42 11.73 15.99
N MET A 95 11.18 12.22 15.91
CA MET A 95 10.89 13.66 15.83
C MET A 95 11.35 14.44 17.08
N ILE A 96 11.30 13.84 18.27
CA ILE A 96 11.71 14.49 19.52
C ILE A 96 13.23 14.49 19.69
N ILE A 97 13.88 13.34 19.41
CA ILE A 97 15.32 13.15 19.68
C ILE A 97 16.18 13.70 18.54
N ALA A 98 15.70 13.60 17.30
CA ALA A 98 16.42 14.01 16.09
C ALA A 98 15.49 14.81 15.15
N PRO A 99 15.08 16.03 15.54
CA PRO A 99 14.14 16.84 14.76
C PRO A 99 14.67 17.20 13.36
N ASP A 100 15.99 17.39 13.22
CA ASP A 100 16.66 17.69 11.94
C ASP A 100 16.93 16.44 11.07
N SER A 101 16.49 15.24 11.47
CA SER A 101 16.65 14.03 10.65
C SER A 101 15.66 13.93 9.48
N GLY A 102 14.80 14.93 9.31
CA GLY A 102 13.80 15.00 8.25
C GLY A 102 14.42 15.31 6.90
N LEU A 103 15.01 14.31 6.24
CA LEU A 103 15.28 14.24 4.79
C LEU A 103 15.54 15.59 4.09
N LEU A 104 16.52 16.36 4.59
CA LEU A 104 17.29 17.40 3.89
C LEU A 104 18.68 17.51 4.52
#